data_AF-A0A925Y025-F1
#
_entry.id   AF-A0A925Y025-F1
#
_cell.length_a   1.000
_cell.length_b   1.000
_cell.length_c   1.000
_cell.angle_alpha   90.00
_cell.angle_beta   90.00
_cell.angle_gamma   90.00
#
_symmetry.space_group_name_H-M   'P 1'
#
loop_
_entity.id
_entity.type
_entity.pdbx_description
1 polymer ?
#
loop_
_entity_poly.entity_id
_entity_poly.type
_entity_poly.pdbx_seq_one_letter_code
_entity_poly.pdbx_strand_id
1 'polypeptide(L)'
;MTLNDIDDMERYMERFESMRNAERAWLDEEMEVEMMIEVAQEEGDSGASQYLRNRLHIMRLVHEHCIRNEFEHMMGINVHQSTLNT
;
A
#
# COMPACT_ATOMS: atom_id res chain seq x y z
N MET A 1 -34.70 0.99 -0.02
CA MET A 1 -33.47 0.27 -0.42
C MET A 1 -33.87 -0.69 -1.51
N THR A 2 -33.38 -0.46 -2.70
CA THR A 2 -33.64 -1.28 -3.89
C THR A 2 -32.65 -2.46 -3.93
N LEU A 3 -32.92 -3.50 -4.71
CA LEU A 3 -31.98 -4.61 -4.92
C LEU A 3 -30.63 -4.11 -5.46
N ASN A 4 -30.63 -3.08 -6.30
CA ASN A 4 -29.41 -2.46 -6.82
C ASN A 4 -28.58 -1.79 -5.72
N ASP A 5 -29.24 -1.17 -4.72
CA ASP A 5 -28.53 -0.55 -3.58
C ASP A 5 -27.84 -1.59 -2.70
N ILE A 6 -28.40 -2.82 -2.63
CA ILE A 6 -27.84 -3.94 -1.85
C ILE A 6 -26.64 -4.54 -2.59
N ASP A 7 -26.76 -4.80 -3.90
CA ASP A 7 -25.66 -5.31 -4.72
C ASP A 7 -24.47 -4.34 -4.75
N ASP A 8 -24.73 -3.03 -4.78
CA ASP A 8 -23.69 -2.01 -4.71
C ASP A 8 -23.02 -2.01 -3.32
N MET A 9 -23.79 -2.13 -2.23
CA MET A 9 -23.23 -2.25 -0.87
C MET A 9 -22.37 -3.50 -0.70
N GLU A 10 -22.80 -4.66 -1.22
CA GLU A 10 -22.02 -5.90 -1.16
C GLU A 10 -20.68 -5.75 -1.89
N ARG A 11 -20.69 -5.17 -3.09
CA ARG A 11 -19.46 -4.86 -3.83
C ARG A 11 -18.53 -3.90 -3.10
N TYR A 12 -19.08 -2.88 -2.45
CA TYR A 12 -18.28 -1.98 -1.62
C TYR A 12 -17.65 -2.72 -0.44
N MET A 13 -18.40 -3.57 0.26
CA MET A 13 -17.89 -4.36 1.39
C MET A 13 -16.78 -5.32 0.97
N GLU A 14 -16.95 -6.04 -0.15
CA GLU A 14 -15.92 -6.92 -0.70
C GLU A 14 -14.64 -6.15 -1.05
N ARG A 15 -14.76 -4.96 -1.64
CA ARG A 15 -13.62 -4.11 -1.97
C ARG A 15 -12.87 -3.64 -0.70
N PHE A 16 -13.60 -3.22 0.33
CA PHE A 16 -13.00 -2.87 1.63
C PHE A 16 -12.28 -4.04 2.27
N GLU A 17 -12.85 -5.24 2.20
CA GLU A 17 -12.21 -6.45 2.72
C GLU A 17 -10.93 -6.79 1.96
N SER A 18 -10.96 -6.72 0.63
CA SER A 18 -9.78 -6.95 -0.21
C SER A 18 -8.64 -5.97 0.11
N MET A 19 -8.94 -4.67 0.22
CA MET A 19 -7.93 -3.67 0.58
C MET A 19 -7.36 -3.90 1.98
N ARG A 20 -8.21 -4.22 2.97
CA ARG A 20 -7.76 -4.53 4.33
C ARG A 20 -6.84 -5.75 4.36
N ASN A 21 -7.13 -6.78 3.55
CA ASN A 21 -6.27 -7.96 3.45
C ASN A 21 -4.94 -7.62 2.77
N ALA A 22 -4.96 -6.78 1.73
CA ALA A 22 -3.75 -6.28 1.09
C ALA A 22 -2.90 -5.42 2.03
N GLU A 23 -3.51 -4.53 2.81
CA GLU A 23 -2.85 -3.73 3.84
C GLU A 23 -2.14 -4.61 4.86
N ARG A 24 -2.82 -5.66 5.33
CA ARG A 24 -2.25 -6.59 6.30
C ARG A 24 -1.04 -7.33 5.74
N ALA A 25 -1.15 -7.84 4.50
CA ALA A 25 -0.03 -8.51 3.84
C ALA A 25 1.17 -7.55 3.66
N TRP A 26 0.89 -6.29 3.33
CA TRP A 26 1.94 -5.27 3.21
C TRP A 26 2.64 -4.99 4.55
N LEU A 27 1.89 -4.85 5.65
CA LEU A 27 2.47 -4.67 6.99
C LEU A 27 3.34 -5.85 7.43
N ASP A 28 2.93 -7.08 7.09
CA ASP A 28 3.72 -8.28 7.37
C ASP A 28 5.06 -8.24 6.59
N GLU A 29 5.05 -7.86 5.31
CA GLU A 29 6.27 -7.68 4.50
C GLU A 29 7.14 -6.52 4.99
N GLU A 30 6.55 -5.41 5.41
CA GLU A 30 7.26 -4.26 5.97
C GLU A 30 8.05 -4.67 7.22
N MET A 31 7.38 -5.35 8.15
CA MET A 31 7.98 -5.86 9.37
C MET A 31 9.11 -6.87 9.08
N GLU A 32 8.94 -7.74 8.09
CA GLU A 32 10.00 -8.68 7.69
C GLU A 32 11.26 -7.94 7.23
N VAL A 33 11.12 -6.87 6.43
CA VAL A 33 12.26 -6.07 5.98
C VAL A 33 12.91 -5.32 7.14
N GLU A 34 12.13 -4.81 8.10
CA GLU A 34 12.68 -4.19 9.31
C GLU A 34 13.52 -5.16 10.13
N MET A 35 13.03 -6.39 10.37
CA MET A 35 13.81 -7.43 11.05
C MET A 35 15.09 -7.79 10.28
N MET A 36 15.04 -7.88 8.95
CA MET A 36 16.24 -8.13 8.14
C MET A 36 17.27 -7.00 8.25
N ILE A 37 16.82 -5.74 8.38
CA ILE A 37 17.72 -4.59 8.60
C ILE A 37 18.43 -4.75 9.94
N GLU A 38 17.71 -5.09 11.01
CA GLU A 38 18.27 -5.29 12.34
C GLU A 38 19.35 -6.38 12.33
N VAL A 39 19.03 -7.55 11.75
CA VAL A 39 19.99 -8.67 11.60
C VAL A 39 21.23 -8.24 10.81
N ALA A 40 21.05 -7.54 9.68
CA ALA A 40 22.19 -7.05 8.90
C ALA A 40 23.08 -6.07 9.69
N GLN A 41 22.49 -5.28 10.59
CA GLN A 41 23.26 -4.37 11.46
C GLN A 41 24.00 -5.12 12.55
N GLU A 42 23.37 -6.12 13.18
CA GLU A 42 23.99 -6.96 14.19
C GLU A 42 25.19 -7.74 13.63
N GLU A 43 25.06 -8.24 12.39
CA GLU A 43 26.14 -8.93 11.67
C GLU A 43 27.22 -7.98 11.12
N GLY A 44 27.03 -6.67 11.24
CA GLY A 44 27.98 -5.66 10.74
C GLY A 44 28.01 -5.50 9.21
N ASP A 45 27.03 -6.06 8.49
CA ASP A 45 26.91 -5.92 7.04
C ASP A 45 26.21 -4.59 6.67
N SER A 46 27.02 -3.54 6.65
CA SER A 46 26.57 -2.19 6.25
C SER A 46 26.01 -2.13 4.82
N GLY A 47 26.47 -2.99 3.91
CA GLY A 47 26.00 -3.04 2.53
C GLY A 47 24.58 -3.60 2.44
N ALA A 48 24.35 -4.74 3.08
CA ALA A 48 23.02 -5.34 3.18
C ALA A 48 22.04 -4.43 3.92
N SER A 49 22.46 -3.84 5.05
CA SER A 49 21.61 -2.91 5.82
C SER A 49 21.17 -1.70 4.98
N GLN A 50 22.10 -1.08 4.24
CA GLN A 50 21.77 0.06 3.38
C GLN A 50 20.84 -0.34 2.23
N TYR A 51 21.09 -1.50 1.61
CA TYR A 51 20.22 -2.02 0.55
C TYR A 51 18.78 -2.24 1.05
N LEU A 52 18.64 -2.90 2.21
CA LEU A 52 17.33 -3.19 2.80
C LEU A 52 16.60 -1.91 3.23
N ARG A 53 17.30 -0.91 3.77
CA ARG A 53 16.74 0.42 4.06
C ARG A 53 16.21 1.11 2.80
N ASN A 54 16.95 1.05 1.70
CA ASN A 54 16.50 1.62 0.43
C ASN A 54 15.27 0.88 -0.11
N ARG A 55 15.24 -0.45 -0.01
CA ARG A 55 14.08 -1.26 -0.37
C ARG A 55 12.86 -0.90 0.46
N LEU A 56 13.00 -0.82 1.79
CA LEU A 56 11.93 -0.43 2.71
C LEU A 56 11.37 0.96 2.38
N HIS A 57 12.25 1.93 2.07
CA HIS A 57 11.83 3.26 1.65
C HIS A 57 10.98 3.23 0.37
N ILE A 58 11.40 2.47 -0.65
CA ILE A 58 10.64 2.32 -1.90
C ILE A 58 9.30 1.62 -1.64
N MET A 59 9.27 0.56 -0.83
CA MET A 59 8.04 -0.14 -0.47
C MET A 59 7.01 0.80 0.17
N ARG A 60 7.45 1.66 1.10
CA ARG A 60 6.61 2.69 1.74
C ARG A 60 6.05 3.70 0.75
N LEU A 61 6.88 4.20 -0.18
CA LEU A 61 6.42 5.15 -1.20
C LEU A 61 5.38 4.55 -2.14
N VAL A 62 5.60 3.30 -2.58
CA VAL A 62 4.65 2.59 -3.45
C VAL A 62 3.34 2.34 -2.71
N HIS A 63 3.40 1.93 -1.45
CA HIS A 63 2.22 1.69 -0.62
C HIS A 63 1.38 2.94 -0.43
N GLU A 64 2.02 4.06 -0.05
CA GLU A 64 1.36 5.34 0.12
C GLU A 64 0.66 5.79 -1.18
N HIS A 65 1.30 5.58 -2.33
CA HIS A 65 0.72 5.87 -3.63
C HIS A 65 -0.49 4.96 -3.94
N CYS A 66 -0.38 3.65 -3.69
CA CYS A 66 -1.48 2.71 -3.92
C CYS A 66 -2.68 3.00 -3.02
N ILE A 67 -2.46 3.23 -1.72
CA ILE A 67 -3.53 3.61 -0.78
C ILE A 67 -4.22 4.89 -1.24
N ARG A 68 -3.45 5.93 -1.57
CA ARG A 68 -3.99 7.23 -2.02
C ARG A 68 -4.87 7.05 -3.26
N ASN A 69 -4.38 6.34 -4.27
CA ASN A 69 -5.13 6.10 -5.50
C ASN A 69 -6.42 5.29 -5.23
N GLU A 70 -6.37 4.27 -4.37
CA GLU A 70 -7.56 3.48 -4.02
C GLU A 70 -8.60 4.30 -3.26
N PHE A 71 -8.16 5.16 -2.32
CA PHE A 71 -9.05 6.10 -1.63
C PHE A 71 -9.71 7.10 -2.59
N GLU A 72 -8.95 7.67 -3.53
CA GLU A 72 -9.48 8.57 -4.55
C GLU A 72 -10.53 7.87 -5.43
N HIS A 73 -10.25 6.64 -5.86
CA HIS A 73 -11.20 5.83 -6.64
C HIS A 73 -12.47 5.49 -5.85
N MET A 74 -12.36 5.18 -4.56
CA MET A 74 -13.52 4.90 -3.71
C MET A 74 -14.38 6.14 -3.45
N MET A 75 -13.76 7.31 -3.32
CA MET A 75 -14.46 8.58 -3.12
C MET A 75 -15.07 9.15 -4.41
N GLY A 76 -14.91 8.47 -5.55
CA GLY A 76 -15.38 8.94 -6.84
C GLY A 76 -14.64 10.19 -7.34
N ILE A 77 -13.46 10.47 -6.78
CA ILE A 77 -12.61 11.59 -7.18
C ILE A 77 -11.83 11.14 -8.41
N ASN A 78 -12.34 11.45 -9.60
CA ASN A 78 -11.59 11.28 -10.85
C ASN A 78 -10.41 12.25 -10.85
N VAL A 79 -9.22 11.80 -10.45
CA VAL A 79 -7.98 12.52 -10.72
C VAL A 79 -7.63 12.31 -12.20
N HIS A 80 -8.40 12.94 -13.09
CA HIS A 80 -7.96 13.13 -14.46
C HIS A 80 -6.70 14.00 -14.43
N GLN A 81 -5.58 13.37 -14.76
CA GLN A 81 -4.36 13.93 -15.35
C GLN A 81 -4.25 15.46 -15.25
N SER A 82 -3.69 15.97 -14.15
CA SER A 82 -3.21 17.36 -14.06
C SER A 82 -1.69 17.46 -14.22
N THR A 83 -1.11 16.62 -15.10
CA THR A 83 0.31 16.71 -15.49
C THR A 83 0.49 16.55 -17.00
N LEU A 84 -0.34 17.26 -17.77
CA LEU A 84 -0.02 17.65 -19.14
C LEU A 84 -0.54 19.08 -19.32
N ASN A 85 0.22 20.05 -18.85
CA ASN A 85 0.35 21.43 -19.36
C ASN A 85 0.93 22.34 -18.27
N THR A 86 2.25 22.38 -18.11
CA THR A 86 3.02 23.64 -18.20
C THR A 86 4.51 23.33 -18.37
#